data_AF-A0A804UCM0-F1
#
_entry.id   AF-A0A804UCM0-F1
#
_cell.length_a   1.000
_cell.length_b   1.000
_cell.length_c   1.000
_cell.angle_alpha   90.00
_cell.angle_beta   90.00
_cell.angle_gamma   90.00
#
_symmetry.space_group_name_H-M   'P 1'
#
loop_
_entity.id
_entity.type
_entity.pdbx_description
1 polymer ?
#
loop_
_entity_poly.entity_id
_entity_poly.type
_entity_poly.pdbx_seq_one_letter_code
_entity_poly.pdbx_strand_id
1 'polypeptide(L)'
;MESFLSAILGELISRSMNFIINKWSKPLTLDMEESIQGALLQAQVIIEEAMGRHITNQAMLLQLGMLRDAMHRGYYTLDAFSFRNNYERHMTN
;
A
#
# COMPACT_ATOMS: atom_id res chain seq x y z
N MET A 1 43.98 4.70 -18.21
CA MET A 1 42.64 5.23 -18.57
C MET A 1 41.52 4.29 -18.17
N GLU A 2 41.71 2.96 -18.26
CA GLU A 2 40.71 1.96 -17.85
C GLU A 2 40.27 2.10 -16.38
N SER A 3 41.22 2.39 -15.49
CA SER A 3 40.95 2.64 -14.07
C SER A 3 40.00 3.82 -13.82
N PHE A 4 40.14 4.89 -14.61
CA PHE A 4 39.30 6.09 -14.47
C PHE A 4 37.87 5.83 -14.95
N LEU A 5 37.71 5.13 -16.08
CA LEU A 5 36.39 4.73 -16.58
C LEU A 5 35.68 3.79 -15.60
N SER A 6 36.42 2.82 -15.04
CA SER A 6 35.89 1.89 -14.04
C SER A 6 35.42 2.62 -12.78
N ALA A 7 36.16 3.61 -12.30
CA ALA A 7 35.77 4.42 -11.15
C ALA A 7 34.47 5.21 -11.39
N ILE A 8 34.34 5.86 -12.55
CA ILE A 8 33.11 6.60 -12.91
C ILE A 8 31.91 5.64 -13.02
N LEU A 9 32.10 4.49 -13.67
CA LEU A 9 31.03 3.50 -13.83
C LEU A 9 30.59 2.93 -12.47
N GLY A 10 31.55 2.63 -11.59
CA GLY A 10 31.29 2.15 -10.23
C GLY A 10 30.47 3.15 -9.41
N GLU A 11 30.83 4.43 -9.46
CA GLU A 11 30.08 5.50 -8.78
C GLU A 11 28.65 5.63 -9.34
N LEU A 12 28.49 5.60 -10.66
CA LEU A 12 27.16 5.66 -11.30
C LEU A 12 26.27 4.47 -10.94
N ILE A 13 26.83 3.26 -10.96
CA ILE A 13 26.13 2.03 -10.57
C ILE A 13 25.75 2.10 -9.09
N SER A 14 26.66 2.51 -8.20
CA SER A 14 26.36 2.69 -6.77
C SER A 14 25.24 3.69 -6.54
N ARG A 15 25.31 4.86 -7.19
CA ARG A 15 24.31 5.93 -7.05
C ARG A 15 22.94 5.51 -7.60
N SER A 16 22.92 4.80 -8.73
CA SER A 16 21.66 4.28 -9.30
C SER A 16 21.05 3.18 -8.45
N MET A 17 21.85 2.27 -7.91
CA MET A 17 21.38 1.26 -6.94
C MET A 17 20.81 1.93 -5.69
N ASN A 18 21.49 2.91 -5.11
CA ASN A 18 21.00 3.66 -3.96
C ASN A 18 19.71 4.42 -4.27
N PHE A 19 19.57 5.01 -5.46
CA PHE A 19 18.33 5.67 -5.89
C PHE A 19 17.17 4.67 -6.00
N ILE A 20 17.42 3.49 -6.60
CA ILE A 20 16.45 2.40 -6.67
C ILE A 20 16.07 1.98 -5.26
N ILE A 21 17.03 1.55 -4.44
CA ILE A 21 16.80 1.12 -3.05
C ILE A 21 15.96 2.17 -2.33
N ASN A 22 16.40 3.44 -2.27
CA ASN A 22 15.66 4.49 -1.59
C ASN A 22 14.25 4.75 -2.16
N LYS A 23 14.05 4.59 -3.48
CA LYS A 23 12.72 4.75 -4.09
C LYS A 23 11.75 3.64 -3.67
N TRP A 24 12.22 2.41 -3.57
CA TRP A 24 11.41 1.24 -3.23
C TRP A 24 11.40 0.91 -1.74
N SER A 25 12.39 1.40 -0.98
CA SER A 25 12.51 1.26 0.47
C SER A 25 11.87 2.40 1.23
N LYS A 26 11.39 3.46 0.55
CA LYS A 26 10.55 4.47 1.18
C LYS A 26 9.44 3.72 1.92
N PRO A 27 9.31 3.93 3.24
CA PRO A 27 8.16 3.42 3.97
C PRO A 27 6.94 3.82 3.17
N LEU A 28 6.01 2.87 2.94
CA LEU A 28 4.67 3.18 2.50
C LEU A 28 4.25 4.40 3.33
N THR A 29 4.16 5.57 2.70
CA THR A 29 4.16 6.83 3.43
C THR A 29 2.99 6.79 4.39
N LEU A 30 3.15 7.31 5.62
CA LEU A 30 2.03 7.42 6.57
C LEU A 30 0.79 8.03 5.88
N ASP A 31 1.00 8.97 4.97
CA ASP A 31 -0.02 9.55 4.08
C ASP A 31 -0.77 8.53 3.19
N MET A 32 -0.07 7.52 2.67
CA MET A 32 -0.71 6.43 1.89
C MET A 32 -1.47 5.47 2.80
N GLU A 33 -0.95 5.17 3.99
CA GLU A 33 -1.65 4.35 4.98
C GLU A 33 -2.93 5.04 5.47
N GLU A 34 -2.84 6.32 5.86
CA GLU A 34 -3.96 7.16 6.29
C GLU A 34 -5.00 7.33 5.18
N SER A 35 -4.58 7.55 3.93
CA SER A 35 -5.51 7.67 2.81
C SER A 35 -6.22 6.35 2.47
N ILE A 36 -5.53 5.20 2.55
CA ILE A 36 -6.18 3.88 2.40
C ILE A 36 -7.17 3.67 3.55
N GLN A 37 -6.78 3.95 4.79
CA GLN A 37 -7.68 3.81 5.94
C GLN A 37 -8.92 4.70 5.81
N GLY A 38 -8.75 5.96 5.38
CA GLY A 38 -9.86 6.87 5.10
C GLY A 38 -10.79 6.34 4.00
N ALA A 39 -10.25 5.81 2.91
CA ALA A 39 -11.03 5.21 1.84
C ALA A 39 -11.80 3.95 2.30
N LEU A 40 -11.19 3.12 3.15
CA LEU A 40 -11.85 1.95 3.73
C LEU A 40 -12.98 2.33 4.69
N LEU A 41 -12.80 3.37 5.50
CA LEU A 41 -13.87 3.90 6.36
C LEU A 41 -15.03 4.43 5.53
N GLN A 42 -14.76 5.16 4.44
CA GLN A 42 -15.80 5.64 3.54
C GLN A 42 -16.53 4.47 2.86
N ALA A 43 -15.80 3.46 2.39
CA ALA A 43 -16.38 2.26 1.80
C ALA A 43 -17.28 1.54 2.80
N GLN A 44 -16.86 1.42 4.06
CA GLN A 44 -17.65 0.81 5.12
C GLN A 44 -18.95 1.59 5.37
N VAL A 45 -18.89 2.92 5.47
CA VAL A 45 -20.08 3.76 5.63
C VAL A 45 -21.06 3.55 4.47
N ILE A 46 -20.57 3.54 3.23
CA ILE A 46 -21.40 3.29 2.04
C ILE A 46 -22.06 1.91 2.09
N ILE A 47 -21.32 0.87 2.49
CA ILE A 47 -21.82 -0.50 2.59
C ILE A 47 -22.89 -0.59 3.68
N GLU A 48 -22.66 -0.03 4.87
CA GLU A 48 -23.62 -0.06 5.97
C GLU A 48 -24.90 0.73 5.61
N GLU A 49 -24.75 1.90 5.00
CA GLU A 49 -25.89 2.68 4.51
C GLU A 49 -26.67 1.90 3.44
N ALA A 50 -25.96 1.26 2.51
CA ALA A 50 -26.59 0.46 1.47
C ALA A 50 -27.29 -0.79 2.01
N MET A 51 -26.74 -1.45 3.03
CA MET A 51 -27.37 -2.57 3.72
C MET A 51 -28.66 -2.15 4.43
N GLY A 52 -28.71 -0.92 4.97
CA GLY A 52 -29.93 -0.35 5.55
C GLY A 52 -31.02 -0.03 4.51
N ARG A 53 -30.68 -0.01 3.22
CA ARG A 53 -31.62 0.20 2.12
C ARG A 53 -31.99 -1.16 1.51
N HIS A 54 -33.28 -1.38 1.23
CA HIS A 54 -33.73 -2.56 0.48
C HIS A 54 -33.41 -2.42 -1.02
N ILE A 55 -32.13 -2.48 -1.37
CA ILE A 55 -31.65 -2.33 -2.75
C ILE A 55 -32.00 -3.58 -3.55
N THR A 56 -32.81 -3.42 -4.59
CA THR A 56 -33.20 -4.50 -5.52
C THR A 56 -32.50 -4.41 -6.87
N ASN A 57 -31.80 -3.30 -7.15
CA ASN A 57 -31.07 -3.13 -8.39
C ASN A 57 -29.82 -4.02 -8.40
N GLN A 58 -29.82 -5.03 -9.28
CA GLN A 58 -28.75 -6.01 -9.37
C GLN A 58 -27.39 -5.40 -9.72
N ALA A 59 -27.34 -4.37 -10.57
CA ALA A 59 -26.09 -3.70 -10.91
C ALA A 59 -25.50 -2.98 -9.68
N MET A 60 -26.34 -2.37 -8.85
CA MET A 60 -25.91 -1.75 -7.60
C MET A 60 -25.41 -2.79 -6.59
N LEU A 61 -26.10 -3.95 -6.48
CA LEU A 61 -25.65 -5.04 -5.63
C LEU A 61 -24.29 -5.59 -6.06
N LEU A 62 -24.04 -5.71 -7.38
CA LEU A 62 -22.73 -6.09 -7.91
C LEU A 62 -21.65 -5.05 -7.54
N GLN A 63 -21.95 -3.76 -7.67
CA GLN A 63 -21.01 -2.69 -7.28
C GLN A 63 -20.69 -2.73 -5.78
N LEU A 64 -21.69 -2.95 -4.92
CA LEU A 64 -21.49 -3.11 -3.48
C LEU A 64 -20.67 -4.37 -3.16
N GLY A 65 -20.88 -5.46 -3.89
CA GLY A 65 -20.08 -6.68 -3.78
C GLY A 65 -18.60 -6.42 -4.12
N MET A 66 -18.34 -5.72 -5.22
CA MET A 66 -16.96 -5.34 -5.61
C MET A 66 -16.32 -4.39 -4.59
N LEU A 67 -17.07 -3.40 -4.10
CA LEU A 67 -16.60 -2.49 -3.05
C LEU A 67 -16.25 -3.24 -1.77
N ARG A 68 -17.09 -4.21 -1.37
CA ARG A 68 -16.84 -5.06 -0.22
C ARG A 68 -15.58 -5.92 -0.40
N ASP A 69 -15.40 -6.57 -1.56
CA ASP A 69 -14.18 -7.37 -1.83
C ASP A 69 -12.92 -6.50 -1.78
N ALA A 70 -12.95 -5.32 -2.42
CA ALA A 70 -11.85 -4.37 -2.38
C ALA A 70 -11.54 -3.91 -0.93
N MET A 71 -12.57 -3.67 -0.12
CA MET A 71 -12.41 -3.30 1.28
C MET A 71 -11.73 -4.41 2.11
N HIS A 72 -12.11 -5.67 1.92
CA HIS A 72 -11.49 -6.80 2.62
C HIS A 72 -10.02 -6.96 2.22
N ARG A 73 -9.71 -6.84 0.93
CA ARG A 73 -8.32 -6.86 0.43
C ARG A 73 -7.49 -5.70 1.00
N GLY A 74 -8.08 -4.50 1.09
CA GLY A 74 -7.44 -3.33 1.67
C GLY A 74 -7.09 -3.53 3.14
N TYR A 75 -8.05 -3.99 3.97
CA TYR A 75 -7.79 -4.31 5.37
C TYR A 75 -6.72 -5.39 5.56
N TYR A 76 -6.79 -6.47 4.78
CA TYR A 76 -5.76 -7.52 4.81
C TYR A 76 -4.36 -6.97 4.48
N THR A 77 -4.28 -6.06 3.50
CA THR A 77 -3.03 -5.43 3.10
C THR A 77 -2.46 -4.53 4.20
N LEU A 78 -3.31 -3.70 4.84
CA LEU A 78 -2.92 -2.87 5.97
C LEU A 78 -2.43 -3.72 7.16
N ASP A 79 -3.11 -4.82 7.46
CA ASP A 79 -2.73 -5.73 8.54
C ASP A 79 -1.38 -6.42 8.25
N ALA A 80 -1.17 -6.91 7.03
CA ALA A 80 0.09 -7.52 6.61
C ALA A 80 1.27 -6.53 6.70
N PHE A 81 1.06 -5.26 6.35
CA PHE A 81 2.07 -4.22 6.50
C PHE A 81 2.33 -3.87 7.97
N SER A 82 1.27 -3.74 8.77
CA SER A 82 1.37 -3.49 10.21
C SER A 82 2.16 -4.60 10.90
N PHE A 83 1.86 -5.86 10.57
CA PHE A 83 2.60 -7.03 11.04
C PHE A 83 4.08 -6.92 10.64
N ARG A 84 4.40 -6.73 9.36
CA ARG A 84 5.81 -6.61 8.93
C ARG A 84 6.55 -5.50 9.68
N ASN A 85 5.95 -4.32 9.82
CA ASN A 85 6.55 -3.18 10.52
C ASN A 85 6.78 -3.49 12.01
N ASN A 86 5.83 -4.16 12.67
CA ASN A 86 5.97 -4.55 14.08
C ASN A 86 7.06 -5.61 14.26
N TYR A 87 7.18 -6.58 13.36
CA TYR A 87 8.22 -7.61 13.41
C TYR A 87 9.62 -7.02 13.17
N GLU A 88 9.77 -6.12 12.20
CA GLU A 88 11.04 -5.41 11.96
C GLU A 88 11.45 -4.57 13.17
N ARG A 89 10.49 -3.91 13.85
CA ARG A 89 10.74 -3.13 15.07
C ARG A 89 11.13 -4.02 16.26
N HIS A 90 10.67 -5.27 16.33
CA HIS A 90 11.05 -6.21 17.39
C HIS A 90 12.39 -6.92 17.14
N MET A 91 12.86 -7.02 15.89
CA MET A 91 14.18 -7.61 15.59
C MET A 91 15.34 -6.60 15.73
N THR A 92 15.03 -5.30 15.78
CA THR A 92 16.03 -4.22 15.80
C THR A 92 16.31 -3.64 17.19
N ASN A 93 15.59 -4.07 18.24
CA ASN A 93 15.85 -3.71 19.64
C ASN A 93 16.42 -4.90 20.42
#